data_AF-A0A6V7KGT2-F1
#
_entry.id   AF-A0A6V7KGT2-F1
#
_cell.length_a   1.000
_cell.length_b   1.000
_cell.length_c   1.000
_cell.angle_alpha   90.00
_cell.angle_beta   90.00
_cell.angle_gamma   90.00
#
_symmetry.space_group_name_H-M   'P 1'
#
loop_
_entity.id
_entity.type
_entity.pdbx_description
1 polymer ?
#
loop_
_entity_poly.entity_id
_entity_poly.type
_entity_poly.pdbx_seq_one_letter_code
_entity_poly.pdbx_strand_id
1 'polypeptide(L)'
;DPRQTTKISYRLFDVLFLTICAVIAGAEGWEDIEDFGKVHLEWLQKKGLFPDGIPVHDTIARIISRLDPTQFRQCFIHWVKSVNKLTEGALVAIDGKVLRRAYDRKNRCSPIHMVSAFATHNG
;
A
#
# COMPACT_ATOMS: atom_id res chain seq x y z
N ASP A 1 -5.90 19.90 -29.61
CA ASP A 1 -5.75 18.60 -28.92
C ASP A 1 -6.12 18.79 -27.46
N PRO A 2 -7.38 18.52 -27.05
CA PRO A 2 -7.83 18.86 -25.70
C PRO A 2 -7.46 17.73 -24.73
N ARG A 3 -6.17 17.56 -24.46
CA ARG A 3 -5.62 16.51 -23.56
C ARG A 3 -5.22 17.05 -22.18
N GLN A 4 -6.02 17.91 -21.57
CA GLN A 4 -5.75 18.38 -20.21
C GLN A 4 -7.03 18.50 -19.38
N THR A 5 -7.67 17.36 -19.12
CA THR A 5 -8.62 17.23 -18.01
C THR A 5 -7.84 16.73 -16.79
N THR A 6 -7.39 17.68 -15.97
CA THR A 6 -6.94 17.55 -14.57
C THR A 6 -5.92 16.44 -14.29
N LYS A 7 -4.62 16.73 -14.46
CA LYS A 7 -3.55 15.90 -13.87
C LYS A 7 -3.53 16.11 -12.35
N ILE A 8 -4.37 15.36 -11.64
CA ILE A 8 -4.24 15.23 -10.18
C ILE A 8 -2.92 14.50 -9.89
N SER A 9 -2.09 15.10 -9.05
CA SER A 9 -0.82 14.50 -8.62
C SER A 9 -1.00 13.93 -7.22
N TYR A 10 -0.68 12.65 -7.05
CA TYR A 10 -0.71 11.99 -5.76
C TYR A 10 0.70 11.87 -5.20
N ARG A 11 0.88 12.29 -3.95
CA ARG A 11 2.15 12.12 -3.25
C ARG A 11 2.41 10.63 -3.08
N LEU A 12 3.64 10.20 -3.39
CA LEU A 12 4.02 8.80 -3.23
C LEU A 12 3.79 8.29 -1.81
N PHE A 13 4.10 9.13 -0.81
CA PHE A 13 3.89 8.81 0.59
C PHE A 13 2.42 8.46 0.90
N ASP A 14 1.46 9.26 0.43
CA ASP A 14 0.03 9.04 0.66
C ASP A 14 -0.41 7.69 0.11
N VAL A 15 -0.01 7.37 -1.13
CA VAL A 15 -0.37 6.13 -1.81
C VAL A 15 0.28 4.92 -1.13
N LEU A 16 1.53 5.05 -0.70
CA LEU A 16 2.22 4.01 0.07
C LEU A 16 1.56 3.76 1.41
N PHE A 17 1.26 4.82 2.15
CA PHE A 17 0.61 4.75 3.45
C PHE A 17 -0.77 4.10 3.34
N LEU A 18 -1.58 4.53 2.37
CA LEU A 18 -2.88 3.95 2.07
C LEU A 18 -2.77 2.44 1.77
N THR A 19 -1.84 2.07 0.89
CA THR A 19 -1.62 0.67 0.49
C THR A 19 -1.26 -0.20 1.70
N ILE A 20 -0.36 0.28 2.57
CA ILE A 20 0.04 -0.47 3.77
C ILE A 20 -1.13 -0.60 4.75
N CYS A 21 -1.85 0.49 5.04
CA CYS A 21 -3.00 0.45 5.95
C CYS A 21 -4.10 -0.48 5.44
N ALA A 22 -4.43 -0.41 4.16
CA ALA A 22 -5.45 -1.25 3.55
C ALA A 22 -5.05 -2.73 3.59
N VAL A 23 -3.80 -3.08 3.25
CA VAL A 23 -3.32 -4.46 3.31
C VAL A 23 -3.31 -5.01 4.74
N ILE A 24 -2.90 -4.19 5.71
CA ILE A 24 -2.99 -4.54 7.14
C ILE A 24 -4.44 -4.78 7.58
N ALA A 25 -5.38 -4.01 7.03
CA ALA A 25 -6.82 -4.17 7.27
C ALA A 25 -7.45 -5.34 6.49
N GLY A 26 -6.66 -6.10 5.72
CA GLY A 26 -7.11 -7.28 4.99
C GLY A 26 -7.49 -7.05 3.53
N ALA A 27 -7.09 -5.93 2.91
CA ALA A 27 -7.29 -5.70 1.49
C ALA A 27 -6.53 -6.73 0.64
N GLU A 28 -7.24 -7.35 -0.31
CA GLU A 28 -6.74 -8.38 -1.22
C GLU A 28 -6.43 -7.80 -2.62
N GLY A 29 -7.14 -6.76 -3.03
CA GLY A 29 -7.00 -6.16 -4.36
C GLY A 29 -6.67 -4.67 -4.36
N TRP A 30 -6.34 -4.14 -5.53
CA TRP A 30 -6.25 -2.69 -5.75
C TRP A 30 -7.60 -2.00 -5.57
N GLU A 31 -8.69 -2.68 -5.95
CA GLU A 31 -10.07 -2.23 -5.73
C GLU A 31 -10.37 -2.11 -4.23
N ASP A 32 -10.00 -3.12 -3.43
CA ASP A 32 -10.15 -3.07 -1.97
C ASP A 32 -9.35 -1.91 -1.34
N ILE A 33 -8.16 -1.61 -1.86
CA ILE A 33 -7.33 -0.49 -1.39
C ILE A 33 -8.01 0.85 -1.73
N GLU A 34 -8.57 0.97 -2.94
CA GLU A 34 -9.35 2.14 -3.34
C GLU A 34 -10.57 2.33 -2.43
N ASP A 35 -11.33 1.25 -2.19
CA ASP A 35 -12.54 1.29 -1.36
C ASP A 35 -12.22 1.59 0.10
N PHE A 36 -11.15 0.98 0.66
CA PHE A 36 -10.63 1.34 1.97
C PHE A 36 -10.31 2.84 2.05
N GLY A 37 -9.62 3.38 1.04
CA GLY A 37 -9.32 4.80 0.96
C GLY A 37 -10.57 5.66 0.95
N LYS A 38 -11.60 5.29 0.16
CA LYS A 38 -12.85 6.04 0.06
C LYS A 38 -13.61 6.04 1.38
N VAL A 39 -13.71 4.90 2.04
CA VAL A 39 -14.37 4.75 3.35
C VAL A 39 -13.68 5.62 4.42
N HIS A 40 -12.35 5.77 4.33
CA HIS A 40 -11.56 6.52 5.31
C HIS A 40 -11.12 7.92 4.84
N LEU A 41 -11.66 8.43 3.73
CA LEU A 41 -11.17 9.66 3.08
C LEU A 41 -11.19 10.87 4.03
N GLU A 42 -12.29 11.07 4.76
CA GLU A 42 -12.39 12.20 5.69
C GLU A 42 -11.30 12.15 6.78
N TRP A 43 -11.00 10.95 7.29
CA TRP A 43 -9.96 10.77 8.30
C TRP A 43 -8.57 11.03 7.72
N LEU A 44 -8.31 10.53 6.50
CA LEU A 44 -7.07 10.76 5.77
C LEU A 44 -6.85 12.26 5.51
N GLN A 45 -7.89 12.98 5.08
CA GLN A 45 -7.83 14.41 4.83
C GLN A 45 -7.59 15.23 6.11
N LYS A 46 -8.18 14.83 7.25
CA LYS A 46 -7.86 15.43 8.56
C LYS A 46 -6.40 15.26 8.96
N LYS A 47 -5.70 14.26 8.41
CA LYS A 47 -4.25 14.06 8.56
C LYS A 47 -3.42 14.73 7.46
N GLY A 48 -4.06 15.51 6.60
CA GLY A 48 -3.42 16.21 5.49
C GLY A 48 -3.05 15.30 4.33
N LEU A 49 -3.64 14.11 4.21
CA LEU A 49 -3.46 13.16 3.11
C LEU A 49 -4.58 13.30 2.08
N PHE A 50 -4.29 13.07 0.80
CA PHE A 50 -5.30 13.03 -0.27
C PHE A 50 -6.25 14.25 -0.34
N PRO A 51 -5.72 15.48 -0.44
CA PRO A 51 -6.55 16.69 -0.55
C PRO A 51 -7.49 16.64 -1.76
N ASP A 52 -7.05 16.02 -2.86
CA ASP A 52 -7.80 15.87 -4.11
C ASP A 52 -8.57 14.54 -4.22
N GLY A 53 -8.75 13.82 -3.10
CA GLY A 53 -9.45 12.54 -3.05
C GLY A 53 -8.55 11.32 -3.26
N ILE A 54 -9.15 10.13 -3.32
CA ILE A 54 -8.43 8.87 -3.47
C ILE A 54 -8.17 8.58 -4.96
N PRO A 55 -6.94 8.21 -5.36
CA PRO A 55 -6.69 7.71 -6.71
C PRO A 55 -7.46 6.41 -6.95
N VAL A 56 -8.02 6.26 -8.15
CA VAL A 56 -8.61 4.98 -8.58
C VAL A 56 -7.58 3.85 -8.57
N HIS A 57 -8.04 2.60 -8.41
CA HIS A 57 -7.22 1.39 -8.29
C HIS A 57 -6.13 1.28 -9.35
N ASP A 58 -6.43 1.59 -10.61
CA ASP A 58 -5.46 1.60 -11.71
C ASP A 58 -4.32 2.61 -11.50
N THR A 59 -4.63 3.77 -10.93
CA THR A 59 -3.62 4.78 -10.60
C THR A 59 -2.76 4.34 -9.43
N ILE A 60 -3.36 3.72 -8.40
CA ILE A 60 -2.63 3.12 -7.28
C ILE A 60 -1.67 2.05 -7.79
N ALA A 61 -2.18 1.07 -8.54
CA ALA A 61 -1.40 -0.03 -9.11
C ALA A 61 -0.22 0.48 -9.95
N ARG A 62 -0.45 1.49 -10.79
CA ARG A 62 0.58 2.11 -11.62
C ARG A 62 1.64 2.87 -10.82
N ILE A 63 1.28 3.54 -9.73
CA ILE A 63 2.25 4.23 -8.86
C ILE A 63 3.12 3.21 -8.14
N ILE A 64 2.51 2.18 -7.54
CA ILE A 64 3.24 1.16 -6.77
C ILE A 64 4.11 0.28 -7.67
N SER A 65 3.63 -0.10 -8.87
CA SER A 65 4.41 -0.93 -9.82
C SER A 65 5.64 -0.23 -10.40
N ARG A 66 5.76 1.10 -10.25
CA ARG A 66 6.96 1.85 -10.65
C ARG A 66 8.06 1.83 -9.61
N LEU A 67 7.79 1.33 -8.40
CA LEU A 67 8.77 1.22 -7.34
C LEU A 67 9.69 0.04 -7.60
N ASP A 68 10.98 0.22 -7.30
CA ASP A 68 11.91 -0.90 -7.26
C ASP A 68 11.50 -1.84 -6.11
N PRO A 69 11.16 -3.10 -6.41
CA PRO A 69 10.63 -4.02 -5.41
C PRO A 69 11.68 -4.37 -4.35
N THR A 70 12.97 -4.39 -4.70
CA THR A 70 14.07 -4.72 -3.78
C THR A 70 14.31 -3.57 -2.79
N GLN A 71 14.35 -2.34 -3.27
CA GLN A 71 14.51 -1.16 -2.42
C GLN A 71 13.28 -0.97 -1.53
N PHE A 72 12.08 -1.12 -2.08
CA PHE A 72 10.85 -1.06 -1.30
C PHE A 72 10.86 -2.08 -0.14
N ARG A 73 11.28 -3.33 -0.41
CA ARG A 73 11.45 -4.36 0.62
C ARG A 73 12.36 -3.91 1.75
N GLN A 74 13.53 -3.39 1.40
CA GLN A 74 14.54 -2.99 2.36
C GLN A 74 14.03 -1.84 3.24
N CYS A 75 13.42 -0.83 2.62
CA CYS A 75 12.78 0.27 3.33
C CYS A 75 11.66 -0.21 4.26
N PHE A 76 10.80 -1.10 3.79
CA PHE A 76 9.69 -1.65 4.58
C PHE A 76 10.19 -2.44 5.79
N ILE A 77 11.14 -3.36 5.60
CA ILE A 77 11.74 -4.14 6.70
C ILE A 77 12.41 -3.20 7.71
N HIS A 78 13.14 -2.19 7.25
CA HIS A 78 13.80 -1.23 8.12
C HIS A 78 12.78 -0.43 8.94
N TRP A 79 11.69 0.00 8.30
CA TRP A 79 10.59 0.67 8.98
C TRP A 79 9.95 -0.21 10.04
N VAL A 80 9.57 -1.45 9.73
CA VAL A 80 8.95 -2.35 10.72
C VAL A 80 9.89 -2.64 11.89
N LYS A 81 11.19 -2.85 11.63
CA LYS A 81 12.19 -3.01 12.70
C LYS A 81 12.27 -1.77 13.60
N SER A 82 12.15 -0.58 13.02
CA SER A 82 12.14 0.68 13.77
C SER A 82 10.88 0.80 14.63
N VAL A 83 9.71 0.46 14.07
CA VAL A 83 8.45 0.41 14.83
C VAL A 83 8.55 -0.59 15.98
N ASN A 84 9.04 -1.81 15.74
CA ASN A 84 9.18 -2.84 16.77
C ASN A 84 10.06 -2.39 17.96
N LYS A 85 11.14 -1.65 17.66
CA LYS A 85 12.02 -1.08 18.68
C LYS A 85 11.31 0.00 19.51
N LEU A 86 10.46 0.81 18.88
CA LEU A 86 9.69 1.87 19.53
C LEU A 86 8.52 1.31 20.35
N THR A 87 7.99 0.14 19.98
CA THR A 87 6.88 -0.53 20.67
C THR A 87 7.33 -1.61 21.65
N GLU A 88 8.61 -1.68 22.00
CA GLU A 88 9.20 -2.67 22.93
C GLU A 88 8.83 -4.13 22.62
N GLY A 89 8.70 -4.49 21.33
CA GLY A 89 8.33 -5.87 20.96
C GLY A 89 6.83 -6.16 20.87
N ALA A 90 5.94 -5.18 21.13
CA ALA A 90 4.49 -5.35 21.02
C ALA A 90 3.96 -5.34 19.56
N LEU A 91 4.72 -5.88 18.61
CA LEU A 91 4.30 -6.00 17.22
C LEU A 91 3.37 -7.22 17.09
N VAL A 92 2.07 -6.97 16.92
CA VAL A 92 1.06 -8.03 16.74
C VAL A 92 1.14 -8.56 15.30
N ALA A 93 1.35 -9.87 15.16
CA ALA A 93 1.27 -10.56 13.88
C ALA A 93 -0.17 -10.54 13.35
N ILE A 94 -0.38 -9.95 12.18
CA ILE A 94 -1.68 -9.92 11.49
C ILE A 94 -1.59 -10.95 10.36
N ASP A 95 -2.28 -12.08 10.53
CA ASP A 95 -2.26 -13.28 9.68
C ASP A 95 -2.18 -12.99 8.15
N GLY A 96 -1.05 -13.35 7.55
CA GLY A 96 -0.76 -13.14 6.12
C GLY A 96 -1.21 -14.34 5.29
N LYS A 97 -2.44 -14.29 4.77
CA LYS A 97 -2.89 -15.20 3.70
C LYS A 97 -2.40 -14.71 2.34
N VAL A 98 -1.75 -15.60 1.60
CA VAL A 98 -1.17 -15.32 0.29
C VAL A 98 -2.27 -15.06 -0.74
N LEU A 99 -2.20 -13.90 -1.38
CA LEU A 99 -3.09 -13.43 -2.43
C LEU A 99 -3.11 -14.37 -3.64
N ARG A 100 -4.15 -15.20 -3.73
CA ARG A 100 -4.30 -16.24 -4.76
C ARG A 100 -4.70 -15.72 -6.15
N ARG A 101 -4.69 -14.40 -6.41
CA ARG A 101 -5.09 -13.85 -7.72
C ARG A 101 -4.28 -12.67 -8.29
N ALA A 102 -3.21 -12.22 -7.65
CA ALA A 102 -2.29 -11.24 -8.25
C ALA A 102 -1.19 -11.92 -9.11
N TYR A 103 -1.62 -12.82 -10.01
CA TYR A 103 -0.75 -13.50 -10.98
C TYR A 103 -0.86 -12.80 -12.33
N ASP A 104 -0.04 -11.78 -12.55
CA ASP A 104 0.26 -11.30 -13.90
C ASP A 104 1.45 -12.10 -14.44
N ARG A 105 1.23 -12.80 -15.56
CA ARG A 105 2.13 -13.82 -16.13
C ARG A 105 3.43 -13.24 -16.69
N LYS A 106 3.67 -11.92 -16.56
CA LYS A 106 4.86 -11.23 -17.06
C LYS A 106 5.70 -10.48 -16.01
N ASN A 107 5.23 -10.26 -14.78
CA ASN A 107 5.99 -9.50 -13.77
C ASN A 107 6.14 -10.28 -12.47
N ARG A 108 7.35 -10.78 -12.23
CA ARG A 108 7.71 -11.51 -11.01
C ARG A 108 7.89 -10.50 -9.86
N CYS A 109 7.00 -10.58 -8.88
CA CYS A 109 7.01 -9.91 -7.56
C CYS A 109 6.36 -8.50 -7.47
N SER A 110 5.03 -8.46 -7.30
CA SER A 110 4.32 -7.24 -6.87
C SER A 110 4.67 -6.88 -5.40
N PRO A 111 4.90 -5.60 -5.07
CA PRO A 111 5.09 -5.13 -3.70
C PRO A 111 3.95 -5.51 -2.73
N ILE A 112 2.72 -5.71 -3.21
CA ILE A 112 1.61 -6.18 -2.37
C ILE A 112 1.95 -7.54 -1.74
N HIS A 113 2.44 -8.50 -2.54
CA HIS A 113 2.78 -9.84 -2.06
C HIS A 113 3.86 -9.82 -0.98
N MET A 114 4.70 -8.78 -0.97
CA MET A 114 5.78 -8.61 -0.01
C MET A 114 5.31 -8.10 1.34
N VAL A 115 4.34 -7.17 1.35
CA VAL A 115 3.71 -6.69 2.58
C VAL A 115 2.92 -7.82 3.23
N SER A 116 2.18 -8.61 2.43
CA SER A 116 1.48 -9.81 2.92
C SER A 116 2.45 -10.88 3.45
N ALA A 117 3.56 -11.15 2.76
CA ALA A 117 4.52 -12.19 3.16
C ALA A 117 5.35 -11.82 4.41
N PHE A 118 5.64 -10.53 4.64
CA PHE A 118 6.31 -10.10 5.87
C PHE A 118 5.46 -10.38 7.12
N ALA A 119 4.13 -10.29 6.99
CA ALA A 119 3.21 -10.62 8.06
C ALA A 119 3.21 -12.13 8.40
N THR A 120 3.56 -12.99 7.42
CA THR A 120 3.60 -14.45 7.58
C THR A 120 4.89 -14.99 8.21
N HIS A 121 6.04 -14.32 8.09
CA HIS A 121 7.36 -14.88 8.49
C HIS A 121 7.88 -14.43 9.87
N ASN A 122 7.22 -13.46 10.52
CA ASN A 122 7.58 -12.99 11.87
C ASN A 122 6.40 -13.15 12.85
N GLY A 123 5.51 -14.11 12.60
CA GLY A 123 4.48 -14.59 13.53
C GLY A 123 4.87 -15.92 14.14
#